data_AF-A0A4Q3YK89-F1
#
_entry.id   AF-A0A4Q3YK89-F1
#
_cell.length_a   1.000
_cell.length_b   1.000
_cell.length_c   1.000
_cell.angle_alpha   90.00
_cell.angle_beta   90.00
_cell.angle_gamma   90.00
#
_symmetry.space_group_name_H-M   'P 1'
#
loop_
_entity.id
_entity.type
_entity.pdbx_description
1 polymer ?
#
loop_
_entity_poly.entity_id
_entity_poly.type
_entity_poly.pdbx_seq_one_letter_code
_entity_poly.pdbx_strand_id
1 'polypeptide(L)'
;QLQTEYRKIAERRVRLGLVLAEIGRANEVQVTEQELLEAMRAEAMRYGQQAQQIFDMFRQNPNMQAQLRAPIFEDKVVDLIVDKATVTEEKVSKEDLLKEDDMPDGYGA
;
A
#
# COMPACT_ATOMS: atom_id res chain seq x y z
N GLN A 1 -8.35 -10.67 -26.36
CA GLN A 1 -7.74 -9.34 -26.24
C GLN A 1 -7.77 -8.88 -24.78
N LEU A 2 -8.95 -8.61 -24.19
CA LEU A 2 -9.10 -8.27 -22.76
C LEU A 2 -8.41 -9.22 -21.76
N GLN A 3 -8.56 -10.54 -21.93
CA GLN A 3 -7.92 -11.51 -21.02
C GLN A 3 -6.38 -11.39 -21.02
N THR A 4 -5.77 -11.14 -22.18
CA THR A 4 -4.32 -11.01 -22.31
C THR A 4 -3.82 -9.76 -21.61
N GLU A 5 -4.55 -8.65 -21.73
CA GLU A 5 -4.23 -7.38 -21.06
C GLU A 5 -4.37 -7.50 -19.54
N TYR A 6 -5.50 -8.02 -19.05
CA TYR A 6 -5.69 -8.23 -17.61
C TYR A 6 -4.70 -9.22 -17.02
N ARG A 7 -4.30 -10.25 -17.78
CA ARG A 7 -3.28 -11.19 -17.32
C ARG A 7 -1.93 -10.51 -17.10
N LYS A 8 -1.50 -9.61 -17.99
CA LYS A 8 -0.25 -8.85 -17.82
C LYS A 8 -0.28 -8.00 -16.54
N ILE A 9 -1.39 -7.29 -16.30
CA ILE A 9 -1.58 -6.45 -15.11
C ILE A 9 -1.58 -7.32 -13.84
N ALA A 10 -2.32 -8.44 -13.85
CA ALA A 10 -2.39 -9.36 -12.73
C ALA A 10 -1.03 -9.97 -12.41
N GLU A 11 -0.28 -10.43 -13.41
CA GLU A 11 1.07 -10.97 -13.23
C GLU A 11 2.01 -9.94 -12.59
N ARG A 12 1.98 -8.68 -13.04
CA ARG A 12 2.78 -7.61 -12.45
C ARG A 12 2.40 -7.34 -10.98
N ARG A 13 1.10 -7.24 -10.67
CA ARG A 13 0.60 -6.99 -9.31
C ARG A 13 0.96 -8.13 -8.35
N VAL A 14 0.79 -9.38 -8.80
CA VAL A 14 1.13 -10.56 -8.00
C VAL A 14 2.64 -10.61 -7.74
N ARG A 15 3.47 -10.40 -8.77
CA ARG A 15 4.93 -10.37 -8.59
C ARG A 15 5.36 -9.28 -7.62
N LEU A 16 4.81 -8.07 -7.74
CA LEU A 16 5.12 -6.97 -6.83
C LEU A 16 4.75 -7.32 -5.39
N GLY A 17 3.53 -7.81 -5.16
CA GLY A 17 3.08 -8.23 -3.82
C GLY A 17 3.96 -9.31 -3.21
N LEU A 18 4.40 -10.29 -4.01
CA LEU A 18 5.33 -11.34 -3.55
C LEU A 18 6.70 -10.78 -3.18
N VAL A 19 7.24 -9.85 -3.97
CA VAL A 19 8.54 -9.21 -3.68
C VAL A 19 8.47 -8.39 -2.40
N LEU A 20 7.44 -7.56 -2.22
CA LEU A 20 7.27 -6.76 -1.01
C LEU A 20 7.05 -7.64 0.22
N ALA A 21 6.25 -8.70 0.11
CA ALA A 21 6.05 -9.67 1.18
C ALA A 21 7.36 -10.35 1.61
N GLU A 22 8.19 -10.76 0.65
CA GLU A 22 9.47 -11.41 0.93
C GLU A 22 10.49 -10.45 1.56
N ILE A 23 10.57 -9.19 1.08
CA ILE A 23 11.42 -8.16 1.68
C ILE A 23 11.00 -7.89 3.12
N GLY A 24 9.71 -7.71 3.37
CA GLY A 24 9.21 -7.47 4.72
C GLY A 24 9.45 -8.66 5.65
N ARG A 25 9.25 -9.89 5.17
CA ARG A 25 9.57 -11.12 5.92
C ARG A 25 11.05 -11.23 6.27
N ALA A 26 11.93 -11.01 5.29
CA ALA A 26 13.38 -11.12 5.47
C ALA A 26 13.97 -10.06 6.42
N ASN A 27 13.28 -8.93 6.59
CA ASN A 27 13.68 -7.84 7.49
C ASN A 27 12.80 -7.75 8.74
N GLU A 28 12.00 -8.79 9.02
CA GLU A 28 11.13 -8.88 10.20
C GLU A 28 10.21 -7.65 10.39
N VAL A 29 9.72 -7.09 9.29
CA VAL A 29 8.75 -5.99 9.32
C VAL A 29 7.46 -6.50 9.98
N GLN A 30 7.03 -5.80 11.02
CA GLN A 30 5.80 -6.14 11.75
C GLN A 30 4.90 -4.91 11.87
N VAL A 31 3.60 -5.13 11.70
CA VAL A 31 2.59 -4.13 12.03
C VAL A 31 2.20 -4.32 13.49
N THR A 32 2.46 -3.30 14.29
CA THR A 32 2.15 -3.27 15.72
C THR A 32 0.65 -3.17 15.96
N GLU A 33 0.22 -3.55 17.15
CA GLU A 33 -1.18 -3.38 17.56
C GLU A 33 -1.59 -1.90 17.60
N GLN A 34 -0.66 -1.02 17.98
CA GLN A 34 -0.91 0.42 18.02
C GLN A 34 -1.20 0.99 16.63
N GLU A 35 -0.38 0.66 15.63
CA GLU A 35 -0.59 1.09 14.23
C GLU A 35 -1.94 0.59 13.71
N LEU A 36 -2.30 -0.65 14.05
CA LEU A 36 -3.60 -1.20 13.66
C LEU A 36 -4.76 -0.49 14.36
N LEU A 37 -4.64 -0.17 15.66
CA LEU A 37 -5.64 0.58 16.40
C LEU A 37 -5.83 2.00 15.85
N GLU A 38 -4.73 2.67 15.47
CA GLU A 38 -4.75 3.98 14.85
C GLU A 38 -5.42 3.93 13.47
N ALA A 39 -5.09 2.94 12.63
CA ALA A 39 -5.74 2.72 11.35
C ALA A 39 -7.24 2.42 11.48
N MET A 40 -7.64 1.60 12.46
CA MET A 40 -9.06 1.33 12.75
C MET A 40 -9.81 2.60 13.16
N ARG A 41 -9.21 3.46 14.00
CA ARG A 41 -9.81 4.75 14.37
C ARG A 41 -9.92 5.67 13.16
N ALA A 42 -8.85 5.80 12.37
CA ALA A 42 -8.82 6.65 11.20
C ALA A 42 -9.88 6.24 10.17
N GLU A 43 -10.00 4.94 9.88
CA GLU A 43 -10.99 4.44 8.94
C GLU A 43 -12.42 4.63 9.48
N ALA A 44 -12.65 4.32 10.76
CA ALA A 44 -13.96 4.49 11.38
C ALA A 44 -14.45 5.95 11.39
N MET A 45 -13.55 6.93 11.60
CA MET A 45 -13.89 8.35 11.60
C MET A 45 -14.49 8.84 10.28
N ARG A 46 -14.21 8.14 9.17
CA ARG A 46 -14.78 8.46 7.85
C ARG A 46 -16.30 8.23 7.78
N TYR A 47 -16.85 7.49 8.74
CA TYR A 47 -18.28 7.14 8.82
C TYR A 47 -19.07 8.05 9.78
N GLY A 48 -18.46 9.11 10.32
CA GLY A 48 -19.14 10.14 11.10
C GLY A 48 -19.86 9.58 12.34
N GLN A 49 -21.18 9.73 12.42
CA GLN A 49 -21.98 9.29 13.57
C GLN A 49 -21.88 7.78 13.85
N GLN A 50 -21.55 6.98 12.84
CA GLN A 50 -21.41 5.53 12.97
C GLN A 50 -19.99 5.09 13.36
N ALA A 51 -19.05 6.03 13.55
CA ALA A 51 -17.64 5.72 13.79
C ALA A 51 -17.42 4.69 14.91
N GLN A 52 -18.10 4.83 16.05
CA GLN A 52 -17.94 3.88 17.16
C GLN A 52 -18.34 2.45 16.76
N GLN A 53 -19.46 2.28 16.03
CA GLN A 53 -19.94 0.97 15.57
C GLN A 53 -18.98 0.35 14.55
N ILE A 54 -18.46 1.15 13.63
CA ILE A 54 -17.48 0.70 12.63
C ILE A 54 -16.16 0.31 13.29
N PHE A 55 -15.68 1.08 14.26
CA PHE A 55 -14.49 0.75 15.04
C PHE A 55 -14.64 -0.59 15.77
N ASP A 56 -15.76 -0.78 16.46
CA ASP A 56 -16.04 -2.04 17.18
C ASP A 56 -16.16 -3.23 16.22
N MET A 57 -16.72 -3.02 15.01
CA MET A 57 -16.78 -4.02 13.96
C MET A 57 -15.38 -4.45 13.49
N PHE A 58 -14.46 -3.51 13.23
CA PHE A 58 -13.08 -3.84 12.91
C PHE A 58 -12.41 -4.61 14.06
N ARG A 59 -12.58 -4.15 15.31
CA ARG A 59 -11.97 -4.77 16.49
C ARG A 59 -12.44 -6.21 16.71
N GLN A 60 -13.67 -6.55 16.36
CA GLN A 60 -14.24 -7.89 16.56
C GLN A 60 -14.02 -8.82 15.36
N ASN A 61 -13.59 -8.31 14.21
CA ASN A 61 -13.46 -9.09 12.97
C ASN A 61 -12.00 -9.19 12.50
N PRO A 62 -11.32 -10.33 12.74
CA PRO A 62 -9.93 -10.54 12.32
C PRO A 62 -9.69 -10.37 10.81
N ASN A 63 -10.67 -10.72 9.97
CA ASN A 63 -10.54 -10.57 8.52
C ASN A 63 -10.53 -9.09 8.12
N MET A 64 -11.30 -8.24 8.80
CA MET A 64 -11.29 -6.80 8.56
C MET A 64 -10.01 -6.15 9.10
N GLN A 65 -9.48 -6.64 10.23
CA GLN A 65 -8.17 -6.23 10.71
C GLN A 65 -7.07 -6.57 9.70
N ALA A 66 -7.14 -7.73 9.06
CA ALA A 66 -6.18 -8.11 8.03
C ALA A 66 -6.22 -7.16 6.81
N GLN A 67 -7.41 -6.65 6.45
CA GLN A 67 -7.55 -5.66 5.37
C GLN A 67 -6.87 -4.33 5.68
N LEU A 68 -6.86 -3.90 6.95
CA LEU A 68 -6.13 -2.70 7.38
C LEU A 68 -4.64 -2.97 7.57
N ARG A 69 -4.28 -4.19 8.00
CA ARG A 69 -2.87 -4.57 8.23
C ARG A 69 -2.06 -4.62 6.94
N ALA A 70 -2.65 -5.10 5.84
CA ALA A 70 -1.96 -5.25 4.56
C ALA A 70 -1.34 -3.93 4.03
N PRO A 71 -2.09 -2.82 3.88
CA PRO A 71 -1.52 -1.56 3.42
C PRO A 71 -0.48 -0.99 4.40
N ILE A 72 -0.71 -1.09 5.71
CA ILE A 72 0.29 -0.63 6.70
C ILE A 72 1.61 -1.41 6.56
N PHE A 73 1.53 -2.72 6.36
CA PHE A 73 2.70 -3.54 6.12
C PHE A 73 3.41 -3.13 4.83
N GLU A 74 2.65 -2.89 3.74
CA GLU A 74 3.20 -2.46 2.45
C GLU A 74 3.95 -1.13 2.58
N ASP A 75 3.34 -0.13 3.21
CA ASP A 75 3.95 1.20 3.44
C ASP A 75 5.28 1.05 4.21
N LYS A 76 5.29 0.27 5.30
CA LYS A 76 6.50 0.03 6.09
C LYS A 76 7.61 -0.67 5.32
N VAL A 77 7.26 -1.58 4.41
CA VAL A 77 8.24 -2.23 3.53
C VAL A 77 8.80 -1.24 2.52
N VAL A 78 7.96 -0.36 1.96
CA VAL A 78 8.39 0.70 1.05
C VAL A 78 9.33 1.67 1.76
N ASP A 79 8.98 2.13 2.96
CA ASP A 79 9.83 2.99 3.79
C ASP A 79 11.20 2.35 4.05
N LEU A 80 11.21 1.07 4.43
CA LEU A 80 12.44 0.31 4.61
C LEU A 80 13.31 0.25 3.35
N ILE A 81 12.69 0.10 2.17
CA ILE A 81 13.40 0.08 0.88
C ILE A 81 14.03 1.46 0.62
N VAL A 82 13.26 2.53 0.81
CA VAL A 82 13.72 3.92 0.61
C VAL A 82 14.86 4.26 1.58
N ASP A 83 14.74 3.89 2.85
CA ASP A 83 15.76 4.11 3.88
C ASP A 83 17.10 3.44 3.54
N LYS A 84 17.06 2.33 2.81
CA LYS A 84 18.26 1.60 2.36
C LYS A 84 18.72 1.99 0.96
N ALA A 85 17.91 2.72 0.21
CA ALA A 85 18.23 3.14 -1.14
C ALA A 85 19.23 4.29 -1.13
N THR A 86 20.07 4.35 -2.17
CA THR A 86 20.83 5.57 -2.45
C THR A 86 19.90 6.57 -3.13
N VAL A 87 19.50 7.61 -2.40
CA VAL A 87 18.63 8.67 -2.91
C VAL A 87 19.49 9.84 -3.40
N THR A 88 19.22 10.30 -4.61
CA THR A 88 19.88 11.46 -5.22
C THR A 88 18.84 12.53 -5.55
N GLU A 89 19.17 13.79 -5.25
CA GLU A 89 18.32 14.92 -5.61
C GLU A 89 18.58 15.34 -7.07
N GLU A 90 17.51 15.48 -7.84
CA GLU A 90 17.55 16.00 -9.21
C GLU A 90 16.68 17.25 -9.31
N LYS A 91 17.24 18.33 -9.86
CA LYS A 91 16.49 19.56 -10.10
C LYS A 91 15.75 19.46 -11.43
N VAL A 92 14.42 19.31 -11.37
CA VAL A 92 13.53 19.24 -12.54
C VAL A 92 12.76 20.54 -12.75
N SER A 93 12.34 20.81 -13.98
CA SER A 93 11.41 21.91 -14.29
C SER A 93 9.97 21.51 -13.97
N LYS A 94 9.07 22.49 -13.83
CA LYS A 94 7.63 22.22 -13.66
C LYS A 94 7.04 21.44 -14.84
N GLU A 95 7.50 21.76 -16.05
CA GLU A 95 7.03 21.08 -17.25
C GLU A 95 7.48 19.63 -17.24
N ASP A 96 8.74 19.36 -16.90
CA ASP A 96 9.26 17.99 -16.81
C ASP A 96 8.58 17.16 -15.72
N LEU A 97 8.30 17.76 -14.55
CA LEU A 97 7.58 17.09 -13.46
C LEU A 97 6.14 16.70 -13.82
N LEU A 98 5.50 17.43 -14.75
CA LEU A 98 4.11 17.22 -15.15
C LEU A 98 3.97 16.48 -16.48
N LYS A 99 5.09 16.11 -17.14
CA LYS A 99 5.03 15.24 -18.31
C LYS A 99 4.41 13.91 -17.88
N GLU A 100 3.60 13.33 -18.76
CA GLU A 100 3.14 11.96 -18.55
C GLU A 100 4.38 11.07 -18.45
N ASP A 101 4.56 10.45 -17.29
CA ASP A 101 5.58 9.43 -17.12
C ASP A 101 5.37 8.36 -18.19
N ASP A 102 6.47 7.79 -18.72
CA ASP A 102 6.45 6.57 -19.52
C ASP A 102 6.05 5.40 -18.61
N MET A 103 4.79 5.41 -18.17
CA MET A 103 4.23 4.42 -17.28
C MET A 103 4.13 3.10 -18.05
N PRO A 104 4.54 1.98 -17.45
CA PRO A 104 4.41 0.68 -18.10
C PRO A 104 2.98 0.41 -18.55
N ASP A 105 2.81 -0.28 -19.69
CA ASP A 105 1.51 -0.70 -20.22
C ASP A 105 0.54 -1.16 -19.10
N GLY A 106 -0.62 -0.51 -18.99
CA GLY A 106 -1.65 -0.79 -17.98
C GLY A 106 -1.71 0.19 -16.79
N TYR A 107 -0.95 1.27 -16.83
CA TYR A 107 -0.99 2.38 -15.87
C TYR A 107 -1.42 3.73 -16.47
N GLY A 108 -1.44 3.86 -17.80
CA GLY A 108 -2.05 5.00 -18.49
C GLY A 108 -3.57 4.95 -18.39
N ALA A 109 -4.19 6.12 -18.20
CA ALA A 109 -5.64 6.29 -18.23
C ALA A 109 -6.23 6.05 -19.62
#